data_AF-A0A939CA72-F1
#
_entry.id   AF-A0A939CA72-F1
#
_cell.length_a   1.000
_cell.length_b   1.000
_cell.length_c   1.000
_cell.angle_alpha   90.00
_cell.angle_beta   90.00
_cell.angle_gamma   90.00
#
_symmetry.space_group_name_H-M   'P 1'
#
loop_
_entity.id
_entity.type
_entity.pdbx_description
1 polymer ?
#
loop_
_entity_poly.entity_id
_entity_poly.type
_entity_poly.pdbx_seq_one_letter_code
_entity_poly.pdbx_strand_id
1 'polypeptide(L)' 'NMMDDLNTNDQVSILLVTHDPLSASYCQRILFIKDGKIHQEVKREDQSREAFYRQILVILGNLEQ' A
#
# COMPACT_ATOMS: atom_id res chain seq x y z
N ASN A 1 -2.31 -0.70 -15.77
CA ASN A 1 -2.15 -2.07 -16.30
C ASN A 1 -0.68 -2.45 -16.44
N MET A 2 0.20 -1.64 -17.06
CA MET A 2 1.65 -1.98 -17.15
C MET A 2 2.33 -2.49 -15.86
N MET A 3 2.23 -1.76 -14.73
CA MET A 3 2.86 -2.19 -13.47
C MET A 3 2.22 -3.44 -12.86
N ASP A 4 0.91 -3.60 -13.07
CA ASP A 4 0.16 -4.77 -12.61
C ASP A 4 0.54 -5.99 -13.45
N ASP A 5 0.67 -5.83 -14.77
CA ASP A 5 1.15 -6.86 -15.69
C ASP A 5 2.58 -7.30 -15.35
N LEU A 6 3.50 -6.35 -15.11
CA LEU A 6 4.86 -6.67 -14.66
C LEU A 6 4.87 -7.47 -13.35
N ASN A 7 4.02 -7.10 -12.39
CA ASN A 7 3.97 -7.78 -11.10
C ASN A 7 3.34 -9.18 -11.18
N THR A 8 2.27 -9.32 -11.95
CA THR A 8 1.44 -10.54 -11.98
C THR A 8 1.82 -11.50 -13.10
N ASN A 9 2.09 -11.02 -14.31
CA ASN A 9 2.45 -11.86 -15.45
C ASN A 9 3.95 -12.13 -15.49
N ASP A 10 4.77 -11.10 -15.29
CA ASP A 10 6.23 -11.21 -15.38
C ASP A 10 6.89 -11.51 -14.02
N GLN A 11 6.10 -11.62 -12.95
CA GLN A 11 6.55 -11.94 -11.58
C GLN A 11 7.63 -10.97 -11.04
N VAL A 12 7.62 -9.72 -11.52
CA VAL A 12 8.56 -8.69 -11.08
C VAL A 12 8.13 -8.14 -9.71
N SER A 13 9.05 -8.15 -8.77
CA SER A 13 8.85 -7.48 -7.47
C SER A 13 8.97 -5.97 -7.62
N ILE A 14 7.93 -5.24 -7.20
CA ILE A 14 7.89 -3.77 -7.27
C ILE A 14 7.88 -3.21 -5.85
N LEU A 15 8.84 -2.32 -5.55
CA LEU A 15 8.86 -1.53 -4.33
C LEU A 15 8.49 -0.08 -4.68
N LEU A 16 7.45 0.44 -4.04
CA LEU A 16 7.01 1.82 -4.14
C LEU A 16 7.23 2.53 -2.80
N VAL A 17 7.79 3.73 -2.86
CA VAL A 17 7.85 4.64 -1.72
C VAL A 17 7.02 5.86 -2.08
N THR A 18 5.97 6.13 -1.32
CA THR A 18 5.07 7.25 -1.58
C THR A 18 4.44 7.74 -0.28
N HIS A 19 4.11 9.04 -0.24
CA HIS A 19 3.26 9.63 0.78
C HIS A 19 1.79 9.72 0.31
N ASP A 20 1.49 9.35 -0.94
CA ASP A 20 0.14 9.40 -1.50
C ASP A 20 -0.62 8.07 -1.27
N PRO A 21 -1.73 8.08 -0.52
CA PRO A 21 -2.54 6.89 -0.25
C PRO A 21 -3.18 6.30 -1.50
N LEU A 22 -3.48 7.11 -2.53
CA LEU A 22 -4.10 6.62 -3.75
C LEU A 22 -3.12 5.72 -4.50
N SER A 23 -1.89 6.18 -4.69
CA SER A 23 -0.80 5.38 -5.27
C SER A 23 -0.52 4.12 -4.47
N ALA A 24 -0.47 4.22 -3.13
CA ALA A 24 -0.25 3.07 -2.25
C ALA A 24 -1.37 2.01 -2.34
N SER A 25 -2.61 2.43 -2.64
CA SER A 25 -3.76 1.52 -2.75
C SER A 25 -3.64 0.50 -3.89
N TYR A 26 -2.76 0.72 -4.86
CA TYR A 26 -2.47 -0.24 -5.93
C TYR A 26 -1.56 -1.38 -5.45
N CYS A 27 -0.87 -1.24 -4.32
CA CYS A 27 -0.02 -2.29 -3.77
C CYS A 27 -0.85 -3.41 -3.14
N GLN A 28 -0.27 -4.61 -3.10
CA GLN A 28 -0.85 -5.75 -2.37
C GLN A 28 -0.53 -5.71 -0.88
N ARG A 29 0.53 -4.98 -0.50
CA ARG A 29 1.07 -4.87 0.86
C ARG A 29 1.67 -3.49 1.06
N ILE A 30 1.44 -2.89 2.22
CA ILE A 30 2.00 -1.61 2.64
C ILE A 30 2.72 -1.80 3.97
N LEU A 31 3.91 -1.23 4.08
CA LEU A 31 4.67 -1.16 5.33
C LEU A 31 4.75 0.31 5.75
N PHE A 32 4.11 0.65 6.85
CA PHE A 32 4.23 1.96 7.47
C PHE A 32 5.51 1.99 8.31
N ILE A 33 6.36 2.97 8.01
CA ILE A 33 7.63 3.17 8.71
C ILE A 33 7.48 4.41 9.60
N LYS A 34 7.83 4.27 10.88
CA LYS A 34 7.91 5.37 11.85
C LYS A 34 9.22 5.23 12.62
N ASP A 35 9.97 6.33 12.76
CA ASP A 35 11.26 6.37 13.48
C ASP A 35 12.26 5.28 13.05
N GLY A 36 12.35 5.03 11.74
CA GLY A 36 13.28 4.04 11.16
C GLY A 36 12.88 2.57 11.38
N LYS A 37 11.69 2.30 11.91
CA LYS A 37 11.18 0.94 12.15
C LYS A 37 9.86 0.70 11.42
N ILE A 38 9.61 -0.55 11.05
CA ILE A 38 8.29 -0.97 10.57
C ILE A 38 7.34 -0.90 11.76
N HIS A 39 6.39 0.02 11.68
CA HIS A 39 5.38 0.24 12.72
C HIS A 39 4.16 -0.65 12.48
N GLN A 40 3.70 -0.74 11.23
CA GLN A 40 2.50 -1.47 10.87
C GLN A 40 2.62 -2.06 9.46
N GLU A 41 2.10 -3.27 9.28
CA GLU A 41 1.90 -3.91 7.99
C GLU A 41 0.41 -3.97 7.68
N VAL A 42 0.04 -3.68 6.43
CA VAL A 42 -1.34 -3.83 5.95
C VAL A 42 -1.31 -4.56 4.61
N LYS A 43 -2.15 -5.58 4.47
CA LYS A 43 -2.31 -6.35 3.23
C LYS A 43 -3.69 -6.08 2.66
N ARG A 44 -3.77 -5.98 1.32
CA ARG A 44 -5.04 -5.79 0.60
C ARG A 44 -5.89 -7.05 0.61
N GLU A 45 -5.24 -8.21 0.49
CA GLU A 45 -5.90 -9.52 0.36
C GLU A 45 -7.04 -9.47 -0.68
N ASP A 46 -8.25 -9.90 -0.32
CA ASP A 46 -9.41 -9.94 -1.20
C ASP A 46 -10.19 -8.60 -1.23
N GLN A 47 -9.71 -7.57 -0.54
CA GLN A 47 -10.38 -6.26 -0.54
C GLN A 47 -10.31 -5.61 -1.92
N SER A 48 -11.41 -4.92 -2.27
CA SER A 48 -11.40 -4.01 -3.41
C SER A 48 -10.40 -2.87 -3.15
N ARG A 49 -9.80 -2.35 -4.24
CA ARG A 49 -8.87 -1.20 -4.16
C ARG A 49 -9.49 -0.02 -3.42
N GLU A 50 -10.78 0.23 -3.61
CA GLU A 50 -11.50 1.33 -2.98
C GLU A 50 -11.64 1.13 -1.46
N ALA A 51 -11.95 -0.09 -1.00
CA ALA A 51 -11.99 -0.41 0.42
C ALA A 51 -10.60 -0.29 1.06
N PHE A 52 -9.57 -0.80 0.38
CA PHE A 52 -8.20 -0.70 0.83
C PHE A 52 -7.72 0.76 0.89
N TYR A 53 -8.04 1.57 -0.12
CA TYR A 53 -7.76 3.01 -0.12
C TYR A 53 -8.37 3.73 1.09
N ARG A 54 -9.65 3.47 1.40
CA ARG A 54 -10.30 4.04 2.59
C ARG A 54 -9.61 3.61 3.88
N GLN A 55 -9.19 2.35 3.99
CA GLN A 55 -8.45 1.86 5.15
C GLN A 55 -7.12 2.59 5.33
N ILE A 56 -6.38 2.83 4.24
CA ILE A 56 -5.12 3.59 4.27
C ILE A 56 -5.37 5.02 4.76
N LEU A 57 -6.42 5.71 4.29
CA LEU A 57 -6.78 7.05 4.75
C LEU A 57 -7.05 7.11 6.25
N VAL A 58 -7.77 6.13 6.79
CA VAL A 58 -8.04 6.03 8.24
C VAL A 58 -6.75 5.85 9.03
N ILE A 59 -5.84 4.99 8.54
CA ILE A 59 -4.55 4.74 9.20
C ILE A 59 -3.68 6.00 9.19
N LEU A 60 -3.56 6.69 8.05
CA LEU A 60 -2.81 7.94 7.95
C LEU A 60 -3.35 9.02 8.89
N GLY A 61 -4.67 9.20 8.93
CA GLY A 61 -5.30 10.16 9.84
C GLY A 61 -5.06 9.88 11.33
N ASN A 62 -4.79 8.61 11.70
CA ASN A 62 -4.43 8.23 13.06
C ASN A 62 -2.92 8.37 13.34
N LEU A 63 -2.07 8.32 12.32
CA LEU A 63 -0.62 8.41 12.45
C LEU A 63 -0.11 9.85 12.58
N GLU A 64 -0.87 10.81 12.05
CA GLU A 64 -0.57 12.26 12.12
C GLU A 64 -0.99 12.92 13.44
N GLN A 65 -1.74 12.21 14.30
CA GLN A 65 -2.11 12.63 15.65
C GLN A 65 -1.08 12.17 16.68
#